data_AF-F9ZZ97-F1
#
_entry.id   AF-F9ZZ97-F1
#
_cell.length_a   1.000
_cell.length_b   1.000
_cell.length_c   1.000
_cell.angle_alpha   90.00
_cell.angle_beta   90.00
_cell.angle_gamma   90.00
#
_symmetry.space_group_name_H-M   'P 1'
#
loop_
_entity.id
_entity.type
_entity.pdbx_description
1 polymer ?
#
loop_
_entity_poly.entity_id
_entity_poly.type
_entity_poly.pdbx_seq_one_letter_code
_entity_poly.pdbx_strand_id
1 'polypeptide(L)'
;MTTPTIKPANPQGKGCVAVLDSLQQVKTQLQAPAKNIRQISGELFTSLFILSSQIRFKPTRGQTYWLYFKDKRYRLSLIAPEQWLPAQYGRYIGACELQTDLTWTLALSGDCSTDHALMLEIARQRLELEEKMQQAEKIDDVLPVYVATLPFYSRVLAAALADSLKQSMQKSGISGLSFQQANKLLTNDNKE
;
A
#
# COMPACT_ATOMS: atom_id res chain seq x y z
N MET A 1 22.08 -12.70 41.11
CA MET A 1 20.89 -12.27 40.35
C MET A 1 21.38 -11.39 39.20
N THR A 2 21.46 -11.93 37.99
CA THR A 2 22.07 -11.29 36.81
C THR A 2 20.99 -10.65 35.94
N THR A 3 21.03 -9.33 35.82
CA THR A 3 20.18 -8.50 34.95
C THR A 3 20.49 -8.78 33.47
N PRO A 4 19.50 -8.94 32.57
CA PRO A 4 19.77 -9.17 31.16
C PRO A 4 20.15 -7.86 30.46
N THR A 5 21.32 -7.85 29.84
CA THR A 5 21.87 -6.75 29.06
C THR A 5 21.07 -6.59 27.75
N ILE A 6 20.30 -5.50 27.63
CA ILE A 6 19.64 -5.13 26.38
C ILE A 6 20.72 -4.71 25.38
N LYS A 7 20.93 -5.51 24.32
CA LYS A 7 21.80 -5.13 23.20
C LYS A 7 21.25 -3.86 22.52
N PRO A 8 22.04 -2.79 22.38
CA PRO A 8 21.60 -1.62 21.63
C PRO A 8 21.43 -1.96 20.15
N ALA A 9 20.35 -1.48 19.55
CA ALA A 9 20.10 -1.59 18.12
C ALA A 9 21.20 -0.87 17.32
N ASN A 10 21.68 -1.53 16.28
CA ASN A 10 22.86 -1.18 15.48
C ASN A 10 22.74 0.23 14.80
N PRO A 11 23.59 1.22 15.14
CA PRO A 11 23.38 2.63 14.75
C PRO A 11 24.02 3.07 13.42
N GLN A 12 24.69 2.19 12.66
CA GLN A 12 25.55 2.59 11.53
C GLN A 12 24.97 2.40 10.11
N GLY A 13 23.76 2.87 9.81
CA GLY A 13 23.30 3.05 8.41
C GLY A 13 23.15 1.79 7.51
N LYS A 14 23.57 0.60 7.98
CA LYS A 14 23.47 -0.69 7.24
C LYS A 14 22.03 -1.06 6.88
N GLY A 15 21.06 -0.59 7.65
CA GLY A 15 19.65 -0.73 7.33
C GLY A 15 19.29 -0.04 6.00
N CYS A 16 19.79 1.18 5.75
CA CYS A 16 19.50 1.94 4.53
C CYS A 16 20.11 1.29 3.29
N VAL A 17 21.32 0.74 3.38
CA VAL A 17 21.95 0.00 2.27
C VAL A 17 21.13 -1.25 1.90
N ALA A 18 20.68 -2.01 2.90
CA ALA A 18 19.83 -3.18 2.68
C ALA A 18 18.43 -2.84 2.11
N VAL A 19 17.85 -1.67 2.47
CA VAL A 19 16.61 -1.15 1.84
C VAL A 19 16.85 -0.92 0.35
N LEU A 20 17.94 -0.24 -0.01
CA LEU A 20 18.26 0.15 -1.39
C LEU A 20 18.54 -1.06 -2.27
N ASP A 21 19.32 -2.03 -1.78
CA ASP A 21 19.61 -3.27 -2.51
C ASP A 21 18.32 -4.10 -2.73
N SER A 22 17.48 -4.19 -1.70
CA SER A 22 16.17 -4.86 -1.80
C SER A 22 15.24 -4.13 -2.77
N LEU A 23 15.22 -2.79 -2.74
CA LEU A 23 14.46 -1.96 -3.68
C LEU A 23 14.94 -2.19 -5.10
N GLN A 24 16.25 -2.16 -5.35
CA GLN A 24 16.82 -2.38 -6.68
C GLN A 24 16.40 -3.74 -7.21
N GLN A 25 16.59 -4.82 -6.44
CA GLN A 25 16.16 -6.17 -6.82
C GLN A 25 14.66 -6.25 -7.15
N VAL A 26 13.83 -5.60 -6.31
CA VAL A 26 12.37 -5.59 -6.49
C VAL A 26 11.95 -4.80 -7.73
N LYS A 27 12.68 -3.72 -8.07
CA LYS A 27 12.44 -2.85 -9.24
C LYS A 27 12.90 -3.46 -10.56
N THR A 28 14.04 -4.15 -10.61
CA THR A 28 14.62 -4.65 -11.89
C THR A 28 13.72 -5.65 -12.61
N GLN A 29 12.84 -6.34 -11.89
CA GLN A 29 11.90 -7.32 -12.45
C GLN A 29 10.45 -6.82 -12.47
N LEU A 30 10.22 -5.54 -12.20
CA LEU A 30 8.87 -4.97 -12.14
C LEU A 30 8.36 -4.69 -13.55
N GLN A 31 7.22 -5.31 -13.91
CA GLN A 31 6.50 -5.02 -15.14
C GLN A 31 5.08 -4.58 -14.80
N ALA A 32 4.87 -3.28 -14.63
CA ALA A 32 3.53 -2.75 -14.37
C ALA A 32 2.74 -2.60 -15.69
N PRO A 33 1.45 -2.95 -15.76
CA PRO A 33 0.63 -2.72 -16.95
C PRO A 33 0.27 -1.24 -17.11
N ALA A 34 -0.21 -0.82 -18.28
CA ALA A 34 -0.81 0.51 -18.44
C ALA A 34 -2.08 0.61 -17.57
N LYS A 35 -2.23 1.72 -16.83
CA LYS A 35 -3.40 1.93 -15.95
C LYS A 35 -3.94 3.33 -16.10
N ASN A 36 -5.26 3.45 -16.01
CA ASN A 36 -5.94 4.74 -16.06
C ASN A 36 -5.93 5.43 -14.69
N ILE A 37 -6.28 6.73 -14.63
CA ILE A 37 -6.16 7.50 -13.38
C ILE A 37 -7.04 6.96 -12.23
N ARG A 38 -8.20 6.36 -12.53
CA ARG A 38 -9.06 5.75 -11.50
C ARG A 38 -8.41 4.52 -10.89
N GLN A 39 -7.80 3.66 -11.71
CA GLN A 39 -7.05 2.50 -11.25
C GLN A 39 -5.84 2.94 -10.40
N ILE A 40 -5.07 3.93 -10.89
CA ILE A 40 -3.91 4.46 -10.16
C ILE A 40 -4.31 4.99 -8.78
N SER A 41 -5.34 5.84 -8.70
CA SER A 41 -5.84 6.34 -7.41
C SER A 41 -6.33 5.20 -6.50
N GLY A 42 -7.08 4.24 -7.08
CA GLY A 42 -7.61 3.08 -6.37
C GLY A 42 -6.54 2.22 -5.70
N GLU A 43 -5.52 1.88 -6.45
CA GLU A 43 -4.40 1.04 -6.01
C GLU A 43 -3.43 1.79 -5.11
N LEU A 44 -3.18 3.07 -5.38
CA LEU A 44 -2.37 3.93 -4.49
C LEU A 44 -3.00 3.97 -3.11
N PHE A 45 -4.31 4.24 -3.03
CA PHE A 45 -5.04 4.23 -1.76
C PHE A 45 -4.92 2.88 -1.04
N THR A 46 -5.29 1.81 -1.73
CA THR A 46 -5.35 0.46 -1.13
C THR A 46 -3.97 0.02 -0.63
N SER A 47 -2.94 0.29 -1.42
CA SER A 47 -1.57 -0.04 -1.07
C SER A 47 -1.05 0.80 0.09
N LEU A 48 -1.28 2.12 0.10
CA LEU A 48 -0.90 2.96 1.23
C LEU A 48 -1.63 2.57 2.51
N PHE A 49 -2.92 2.26 2.42
CA PHE A 49 -3.73 1.78 3.54
C PHE A 49 -3.11 0.51 4.16
N ILE A 50 -2.79 -0.50 3.35
CA ILE A 50 -2.17 -1.74 3.84
C ILE A 50 -0.74 -1.48 4.36
N LEU A 51 0.06 -0.69 3.65
CA LEU A 51 1.46 -0.42 4.05
C LEU A 51 1.56 0.43 5.33
N SER A 52 0.51 1.19 5.66
CA SER A 52 0.38 1.91 6.94
C SER A 52 0.09 0.98 8.13
N SER A 53 -0.35 -0.25 7.87
CA SER A 53 -0.62 -1.24 8.91
C SER A 53 0.68 -1.77 9.55
N GLN A 54 0.54 -2.41 10.71
CA GLN A 54 1.66 -3.10 11.33
C GLN A 54 2.00 -4.37 10.54
N ILE A 55 3.16 -4.37 9.87
CA ILE A 55 3.72 -5.52 9.15
C ILE A 55 4.97 -6.01 9.91
N ARG A 56 4.98 -7.29 10.33
CA ARG A 56 6.09 -7.91 11.11
C ARG A 56 6.85 -9.00 10.34
N PHE A 57 6.56 -9.17 9.06
CA PHE A 57 7.18 -10.14 8.17
C PHE A 57 7.55 -9.45 6.85
N LYS A 58 8.28 -10.13 5.97
CA LYS A 58 8.55 -9.66 4.60
C LYS A 58 7.42 -10.14 3.68
N PRO A 59 6.56 -9.25 3.14
CA PRO A 59 5.56 -9.66 2.16
C PRO A 59 6.21 -10.18 0.87
N THR A 60 5.57 -11.16 0.26
CA THR A 60 5.95 -11.84 -0.97
C THR A 60 4.81 -11.73 -1.96
N ARG A 61 5.14 -11.61 -3.25
CA ARG A 61 4.16 -11.49 -4.33
C ARG A 61 3.31 -12.77 -4.44
N GLY A 62 2.04 -12.63 -4.81
CA GLY A 62 1.10 -13.73 -5.04
C GLY A 62 0.66 -14.49 -3.78
N GLN A 63 1.01 -13.96 -2.60
CA GLN A 63 0.62 -14.54 -1.32
C GLN A 63 -0.55 -13.75 -0.72
N THR A 64 -1.55 -14.47 -0.23
CA THR A 64 -2.66 -13.89 0.53
C THR A 64 -2.25 -13.67 1.98
N TYR A 65 -2.68 -12.54 2.52
CA TYR A 65 -2.50 -12.07 3.88
C TYR A 65 -3.85 -11.63 4.45
N TRP A 66 -3.94 -11.52 5.78
CA TRP A 66 -5.19 -11.15 6.44
C TRP A 66 -5.01 -9.88 7.28
N LEU A 67 -5.88 -8.91 7.04
CA LEU A 67 -5.86 -7.63 7.74
C LEU A 67 -6.80 -7.67 8.94
N TYR A 68 -6.29 -7.25 10.10
CA TYR A 68 -7.03 -7.17 11.34
C TYR A 68 -6.98 -5.77 11.92
N PHE A 69 -8.01 -5.39 12.67
CA PHE A 69 -8.06 -4.17 13.46
C PHE A 69 -8.18 -4.50 14.95
N LYS A 70 -7.20 -4.03 15.73
CA LYS A 70 -7.15 -4.21 17.18
C LYS A 70 -6.43 -3.03 17.82
N ASP A 71 -6.88 -2.59 18.99
CA ASP A 71 -6.25 -1.50 19.75
C ASP A 71 -6.03 -0.22 18.92
N LYS A 72 -7.05 0.14 18.11
CA LYS A 72 -7.04 1.28 17.19
C LYS A 72 -5.94 1.22 16.10
N ARG A 73 -5.43 0.04 15.78
CA ARG A 73 -4.37 -0.15 14.77
C ARG A 73 -4.71 -1.30 13.84
N TYR A 74 -4.38 -1.10 12.56
CA TYR A 74 -4.39 -2.18 11.58
C TYR A 74 -3.13 -3.03 11.69
N ARG A 75 -3.26 -4.33 11.48
CA ARG A 75 -2.15 -5.29 11.45
C ARG A 75 -2.35 -6.30 10.34
N LEU A 76 -1.31 -6.51 9.55
CA LEU A 76 -1.25 -7.57 8.55
C LEU A 76 -0.75 -8.88 9.19
N SER A 77 -1.35 -10.01 8.81
CA SER A 77 -1.07 -11.33 9.37
C SER A 77 -0.88 -12.38 8.28
N LEU A 78 -0.12 -13.44 8.60
CA LEU A 78 0.01 -14.68 7.81
C LEU A 78 -1.03 -15.75 8.19
N ILE A 79 -1.84 -15.49 9.21
CA ILE A 79 -2.77 -16.47 9.80
C ILE A 79 -4.18 -16.02 9.47
N ALA A 80 -4.94 -16.91 8.84
CA ALA A 80 -6.32 -16.71 8.42
C ALA A 80 -7.28 -16.62 9.61
N PRO A 81 -8.44 -15.95 9.50
CA PRO A 81 -9.40 -15.82 10.59
C PRO A 81 -9.90 -17.17 11.10
N GLU A 82 -10.01 -18.18 10.25
CA GLU A 82 -10.44 -19.55 10.61
C GLU A 82 -9.38 -20.31 11.42
N GLN A 83 -8.12 -19.88 11.35
CA GLN A 83 -7.00 -20.48 12.07
C GLN A 83 -6.76 -19.82 13.44
N TRP A 84 -7.45 -18.71 13.73
CA TRP A 84 -7.36 -18.03 15.02
C TRP A 84 -8.32 -18.63 16.04
N LEU A 85 -7.88 -18.66 17.30
CA LEU A 85 -8.81 -18.78 18.42
C LEU A 85 -9.60 -17.46 18.55
N PRO A 86 -10.93 -17.50 18.76
CA PRO A 86 -11.84 -16.34 18.66
C PRO A 86 -11.45 -15.07 19.45
N ALA A 87 -10.62 -15.19 20.48
CA ALA A 87 -10.29 -14.09 21.40
C ALA A 87 -8.98 -13.33 21.09
N GLN A 88 -8.12 -13.79 20.18
CA GLN A 88 -6.72 -13.33 20.18
C GLN A 88 -6.38 -12.17 19.26
N TYR A 89 -6.98 -12.04 18.08
CA TYR A 89 -6.40 -11.19 17.02
C TYR A 89 -7.18 -9.94 16.61
N GLY A 90 -8.35 -9.69 17.24
CA GLY A 90 -9.17 -8.51 16.97
C GLY A 90 -10.13 -8.72 15.82
N ARG A 91 -10.66 -7.63 15.27
CA ARG A 91 -11.66 -7.69 14.20
C ARG A 91 -10.98 -8.02 12.87
N TYR A 92 -11.44 -9.08 12.20
CA TYR A 92 -11.03 -9.39 10.83
C TYR A 92 -11.61 -8.37 9.85
N ILE A 93 -10.76 -7.75 9.03
CA ILE A 93 -11.16 -6.72 8.06
C ILE A 93 -11.33 -7.31 6.67
N GLY A 94 -10.34 -8.08 6.20
CA GLY A 94 -10.36 -8.64 4.86
C GLY A 94 -9.05 -9.31 4.46
N ALA A 95 -9.09 -9.95 3.29
CA ALA A 95 -7.93 -10.59 2.68
C ALA A 95 -7.17 -9.59 1.80
N CYS A 96 -5.85 -9.55 1.93
CA CYS A 96 -4.96 -8.70 1.16
C CYS A 96 -4.05 -9.56 0.29
N GLU A 97 -3.68 -9.09 -0.89
CA GLU A 97 -2.69 -9.76 -1.72
C GLU A 97 -1.73 -8.75 -2.32
N LEU A 98 -0.43 -9.06 -2.24
CA LEU A 98 0.61 -8.31 -2.92
C LEU A 98 0.72 -8.81 -4.36
N GLN A 99 0.32 -7.97 -5.30
CA GLN A 99 0.29 -8.29 -6.72
C GLN A 99 1.70 -8.37 -7.32
N THR A 100 1.79 -8.94 -8.52
CA THR A 100 3.06 -9.09 -9.26
C THR A 100 3.73 -7.75 -9.55
N ASP A 101 2.93 -6.70 -9.73
CA ASP A 101 3.36 -5.32 -9.93
C ASP A 101 3.53 -4.53 -8.63
N LEU A 102 3.54 -5.19 -7.47
CA LEU A 102 3.73 -4.58 -6.14
C LEU A 102 2.63 -3.64 -5.67
N THR A 103 1.51 -3.58 -6.38
CA THR A 103 0.28 -3.01 -5.83
C THR A 103 -0.37 -4.00 -4.88
N TRP A 104 -1.21 -3.50 -3.97
CA TRP A 104 -1.99 -4.33 -3.07
C TRP A 104 -3.47 -4.30 -3.43
N THR A 105 -4.12 -5.45 -3.28
CA THR A 105 -5.58 -5.58 -3.28
C THR A 105 -6.08 -5.84 -1.87
N LEU A 106 -7.33 -5.45 -1.61
CA LEU A 106 -8.06 -5.72 -0.36
C LEU A 106 -9.47 -6.19 -0.69
N ALA A 107 -9.78 -7.44 -0.37
CA ALA A 107 -11.13 -7.98 -0.38
C ALA A 107 -11.70 -7.92 1.04
N LEU A 108 -12.61 -6.97 1.29
CA LEU A 108 -13.27 -6.83 2.60
C LEU A 108 -14.10 -8.07 2.93
N SER A 109 -14.08 -8.47 4.20
CA SER A 109 -14.98 -9.48 4.75
C SER A 109 -16.44 -9.00 4.68
N GLY A 110 -17.40 -9.94 4.63
CA GLY A 110 -18.84 -9.62 4.57
C GLY A 110 -19.31 -8.73 5.73
N ASP A 111 -18.79 -8.98 6.93
CA ASP A 111 -19.10 -8.18 8.12
C ASP A 111 -18.53 -6.76 8.05
N CYS A 112 -17.42 -6.57 7.33
CA CYS A 112 -16.79 -5.26 7.18
C CYS A 112 -17.35 -4.47 6.00
N SER A 113 -17.74 -5.13 4.91
CA SER A 113 -18.35 -4.48 3.76
C SER A 113 -19.75 -3.94 4.06
N THR A 114 -20.43 -4.49 5.08
CA THR A 114 -21.74 -4.04 5.56
C THR A 114 -21.67 -3.08 6.75
N ASP A 115 -20.49 -2.89 7.34
CA ASP A 115 -20.30 -1.92 8.42
C ASP A 115 -20.20 -0.50 7.87
N HIS A 116 -21.30 0.24 8.02
CA HIS A 116 -21.39 1.61 7.55
C HIS A 116 -20.35 2.55 8.16
N ALA A 117 -20.01 2.40 9.45
CA ALA A 117 -19.04 3.29 10.10
C ALA A 117 -17.63 3.06 9.56
N LEU A 118 -17.23 1.79 9.38
CA LEU A 118 -15.95 1.46 8.76
C LEU A 118 -15.90 1.93 7.30
N MET A 119 -16.96 1.71 6.54
CA MET A 119 -17.03 2.12 5.13
C MET A 119 -16.97 3.64 4.97
N LEU A 120 -17.62 4.41 5.86
CA LEU A 120 -17.52 5.86 5.88
C LEU A 120 -16.09 6.33 6.19
N GLU A 121 -15.41 5.70 7.14
CA GLU A 121 -14.02 6.03 7.47
C GLU A 121 -13.08 5.77 6.28
N ILE A 122 -13.20 4.62 5.63
CA ILE A 122 -12.42 4.26 4.44
C ILE A 122 -12.71 5.25 3.30
N ALA A 123 -13.99 5.60 3.08
CA ALA A 123 -14.38 6.56 2.05
C ALA A 123 -13.79 7.96 2.33
N ARG A 124 -13.79 8.41 3.58
CA ARG A 124 -13.17 9.68 3.98
C ARG A 124 -11.67 9.70 3.69
N GLN A 125 -10.94 8.65 4.10
CA GLN A 125 -9.49 8.57 3.84
C GLN A 125 -9.18 8.53 2.34
N ARG A 126 -10.03 7.87 1.55
CA ARG A 126 -9.91 7.88 0.09
C ARG A 126 -10.11 9.27 -0.49
N LEU A 127 -11.15 10.00 -0.05
CA LEU A 127 -11.39 11.37 -0.48
C LEU A 127 -10.22 12.30 -0.13
N GLU A 128 -9.66 12.19 1.07
CA GLU A 128 -8.49 12.98 1.47
C GLU A 128 -7.27 12.73 0.58
N LEU A 129 -7.06 11.48 0.12
CA LEU A 129 -6.00 11.18 -0.84
C LEU A 129 -6.31 11.76 -2.22
N GLU A 130 -7.54 11.61 -2.69
CA GLU A 130 -7.98 12.14 -3.99
C GLU A 130 -7.88 13.67 -4.04
N GLU A 131 -8.25 14.37 -2.97
CA GLU A 131 -8.07 15.82 -2.85
C GLU A 131 -6.60 16.22 -2.94
N LYS A 132 -5.70 15.49 -2.26
CA LYS A 132 -4.25 15.72 -2.40
C LYS A 132 -3.78 15.49 -3.83
N MET A 133 -4.31 14.48 -4.50
CA MET A 133 -3.99 14.22 -5.92
C MET A 133 -4.51 15.33 -6.85
N GLN A 134 -5.67 15.91 -6.56
CA GLN A 134 -6.23 17.02 -7.33
C GLN A 134 -5.47 18.33 -7.13
N GLN A 135 -4.92 18.55 -5.94
CA GLN A 135 -4.15 19.75 -5.61
C GLN A 135 -2.70 19.70 -6.13
N ALA A 136 -2.17 18.50 -6.40
CA ALA A 136 -0.83 18.34 -6.95
C ALA A 136 -0.75 18.82 -8.40
N GLU A 137 0.37 19.47 -8.75
CA GLU A 137 0.66 19.88 -10.13
C GLU A 137 0.72 18.64 -11.05
N LYS A 138 1.39 17.59 -10.59
CA LYS A 138 1.52 16.31 -11.29
C LYS A 138 1.15 15.17 -10.35
N ILE A 139 0.55 14.12 -10.93
CA ILE A 139 0.19 12.91 -10.17
C ILE A 139 1.45 12.25 -9.56
N ASP A 140 2.57 12.31 -10.28
CA ASP A 140 3.87 11.79 -9.84
C ASP A 140 4.33 12.38 -8.49
N ASP A 141 3.93 13.61 -8.15
CA ASP A 141 4.36 14.33 -6.94
C ASP A 141 3.70 13.78 -5.67
N VAL A 142 2.62 13.01 -5.81
CA VAL A 142 1.84 12.43 -4.69
C VAL A 142 2.37 11.04 -4.32
N LEU A 143 3.18 10.43 -5.17
CA LEU A 143 3.66 9.08 -4.98
C LEU A 143 4.60 8.99 -3.75
N PRO A 144 4.52 7.88 -2.98
CA PRO A 144 5.31 7.72 -1.76
C PRO A 144 6.75 7.34 -2.08
N VAL A 145 7.54 8.28 -2.58
CA VAL A 145 8.96 8.04 -2.93
C VAL A 145 9.79 7.71 -1.68
N TYR A 146 9.44 8.30 -0.53
CA TYR A 146 10.03 7.98 0.77
C TYR A 146 9.10 8.37 1.94
N VAL A 147 8.88 7.44 2.88
CA VAL A 147 8.08 7.70 4.09
C VAL A 147 8.86 7.28 5.34
N ALA A 148 9.60 8.22 5.94
CA ALA A 148 10.49 7.95 7.10
C ALA A 148 9.78 7.28 8.29
N THR A 149 8.49 7.55 8.47
CA THR A 149 7.69 7.09 9.60
C THR A 149 7.28 5.62 9.51
N LEU A 150 7.43 4.99 8.34
CA LEU A 150 7.01 3.61 8.14
C LEU A 150 8.07 2.59 8.61
N PRO A 151 7.67 1.39 9.07
CA PRO A 151 8.58 0.27 9.30
C PRO A 151 9.39 -0.09 8.04
N PHE A 152 10.52 -0.78 8.21
CA PHE A 152 11.45 -1.11 7.12
C PHE A 152 10.76 -1.69 5.87
N TYR A 153 9.96 -2.75 6.02
CA TYR A 153 9.31 -3.40 4.89
C TYR A 153 8.28 -2.50 4.20
N SER A 154 7.50 -1.76 4.99
CA SER A 154 6.54 -0.80 4.47
C SER A 154 7.22 0.31 3.65
N ARG A 155 8.41 0.79 4.08
CA ARG A 155 9.20 1.77 3.33
C ARG A 155 9.69 1.25 1.99
N VAL A 156 10.26 0.04 1.98
CA VAL A 156 10.72 -0.63 0.75
C VAL A 156 9.55 -0.82 -0.22
N LEU A 157 8.43 -1.34 0.26
CA LEU A 157 7.27 -1.60 -0.60
C LEU A 157 6.57 -0.32 -1.07
N ALA A 158 6.54 0.74 -0.26
CA ALA A 158 5.99 2.03 -0.68
C ALA A 158 6.81 2.66 -1.82
N ALA A 159 8.13 2.65 -1.72
CA ALA A 159 8.99 3.15 -2.80
C ALA A 159 8.89 2.28 -4.07
N ALA A 160 8.69 0.97 -3.93
CA ALA A 160 8.49 0.09 -5.08
C ALA A 160 7.09 0.21 -5.71
N LEU A 161 6.06 0.50 -4.91
CA LEU A 161 4.73 0.90 -5.36
C LEU A 161 4.80 2.18 -6.19
N ALA A 162 5.53 3.21 -5.72
CA ALA A 162 5.70 4.45 -6.46
C ALA A 162 6.28 4.20 -7.87
N ASP A 163 7.31 3.36 -7.97
CA ASP A 163 7.88 2.95 -9.26
C ASP A 163 6.87 2.21 -10.15
N SER A 164 6.07 1.31 -9.57
CA SER A 164 5.03 0.57 -10.30
C SER A 164 4.01 1.51 -10.93
N LEU A 165 3.44 2.40 -10.11
CA LEU A 165 2.43 3.35 -10.57
C LEU A 165 3.03 4.33 -11.58
N LYS A 166 4.29 4.74 -11.40
CA LYS A 166 5.00 5.56 -12.39
C LYS A 166 5.13 4.86 -13.73
N GLN A 167 5.56 3.59 -13.76
CA GLN A 167 5.62 2.81 -14.99
C GLN A 167 4.23 2.67 -15.65
N SER A 168 3.19 2.42 -14.84
CA SER A 168 1.81 2.34 -15.34
C SER A 168 1.34 3.64 -15.98
N MET A 169 1.63 4.78 -15.35
CA MET A 169 1.27 6.11 -15.87
C MET A 169 2.05 6.47 -17.14
N GLN A 170 3.32 6.07 -17.23
CA GLN A 170 4.12 6.24 -18.45
C GLN A 170 3.52 5.45 -19.61
N LYS A 171 3.14 4.19 -19.38
CA LYS A 171 2.55 3.32 -20.40
C LYS A 171 1.16 3.76 -20.85
N SER A 172 0.39 4.41 -19.99
CA SER A 172 -0.92 4.98 -20.35
C SER A 172 -0.86 6.44 -20.82
N GLY A 173 0.33 7.04 -20.90
CA GLY A 173 0.49 8.41 -21.38
C GLY A 173 -0.03 9.49 -20.43
N ILE A 174 -0.25 9.17 -19.14
CA ILE A 174 -0.75 10.13 -18.14
C ILE A 174 0.32 10.63 -17.17
N SER A 175 1.57 10.15 -17.29
CA SER A 175 2.69 10.64 -16.47
C SER A 175 2.95 12.13 -16.74
N GLY A 176 3.19 12.90 -15.68
CA GLY A 176 3.40 14.34 -15.77
C GLY A 176 2.13 15.17 -15.98
N LEU A 177 0.95 14.54 -16.05
CA LEU A 177 -0.33 15.24 -16.07
C LEU A 177 -0.85 15.51 -14.66
N SER A 178 -1.69 16.55 -14.55
CA SER A 178 -2.55 16.74 -13.37
C SER A 178 -3.67 15.69 -13.34
N PHE A 179 -4.25 15.46 -12.16
CA PHE A 179 -5.37 14.53 -11.99
C PHE A 179 -6.56 14.87 -12.92
N GLN A 180 -6.86 16.16 -13.09
CA GLN A 180 -7.96 16.60 -13.96
C GLN A 180 -7.69 16.33 -15.44
N GLN A 181 -6.47 16.55 -15.92
CA GLN A 181 -6.08 16.26 -17.30
C GLN A 181 -6.16 14.76 -17.59
N ALA A 182 -5.63 13.93 -16.70
CA ALA A 182 -5.67 12.47 -16.85
C ALA A 182 -7.12 11.93 -16.82
N ASN A 183 -8.01 12.52 -16.01
CA ASN A 183 -9.42 12.11 -15.94
C ASN A 183 -10.20 12.48 -17.22
N LYS A 184 -9.83 13.59 -17.90
CA LYS A 184 -10.41 13.96 -19.21
C LYS A 184 -10.08 12.92 -20.29
N LEU A 185 -8.84 12.44 -20.36
CA LEU A 185 -8.44 11.38 -21.30
C LEU A 185 -9.28 10.12 -21.11
N LEU A 186 -9.47 9.71 -19.86
CA LEU A 186 -10.32 8.58 -19.47
C LEU A 186 -11.79 8.73 -19.94
N THR A 187 -12.31 9.95 -19.97
CA THR A 187 -13.69 10.21 -20.38
C THR A 187 -13.84 10.22 -21.90
N ASN A 188 -12.78 10.59 -22.63
CA ASN A 188 -12.75 10.58 -24.08
C ASN A 188 -12.62 9.16 -24.63
N ASP A 189 -11.81 8.30 -24.00
CA ASP A 189 -11.67 6.89 -24.39
C ASP A 189 -12.96 6.07 -24.25
N ASN A 190 -13.91 6.52 -23.40
CA ASN A 190 -15.20 5.85 -23.21
C ASN A 190 -16.31 6.35 -24.16
N LYS A 191 -16.01 7.32 -25.05
CA LYS A 191 -16.96 7.92 -25.99
C LYS A 191 -16.75 7.50 -27.45
N GLU A 192 -15.72 6.72 -27.73
CA GLU A 192 -15.48 6.04 -29.02
C GLU A 192 -15.96 4.58 -28.97
#